data_AF-A0A2N3DLT4-F1
#
_entry.id   AF-A0A2N3DLT4-F1
#
_cell.length_a   1.000
_cell.length_b   1.000
_cell.length_c   1.000
_cell.angle_alpha   90.00
_cell.angle_beta   90.00
_cell.angle_gamma   90.00
#
_symmetry.space_group_name_H-M   'P 1'
#
loop_
_entity.id
_entity.type
_entity.pdbx_description
1 polymer ?
#
loop_
_entity_poly.entity_id
_entity_poly.type
_entity_poly.pdbx_seq_one_letter_code
_entity_poly.pdbx_strand_id
1 'polypeptide(L)' 'EASGGVNLETIAAKAASGVDYVSVGRLTQSAPAADIGLDFKPV' A
#
# COMPACT_ATOMS: atom_id res chain seq x y z
N GLU A 1 -10.44 -14.57 2.00
CA GLU A 1 -9.19 -13.77 1.94
C GLU A 1 -8.60 -13.88 0.53
N ALA A 2 -8.09 -12.78 -0.01
CA ALA A 2 -7.40 -12.74 -1.31
C ALA A 2 -5.99 -12.17 -1.15
N SER A 3 -5.04 -12.72 -1.91
CA SER A 3 -3.63 -12.32 -1.88
C SER A 3 -3.01 -12.40 -3.28
N GLY A 4 -1.71 -12.09 -3.38
CA GLY A 4 -0.91 -12.23 -4.59
C GLY A 4 -1.22 -11.22 -5.70
N GLY A 5 -0.19 -10.56 -6.24
CA GLY A 5 -0.34 -9.63 -7.37
C GLY A 5 -1.30 -8.46 -7.09
N VAL A 6 -1.38 -7.98 -5.84
CA VAL A 6 -2.23 -6.85 -5.47
C VAL A 6 -1.53 -5.53 -5.80
N ASN A 7 -2.19 -4.70 -6.61
CA ASN A 7 -1.80 -3.36 -7.01
C ASN A 7 -3.06 -2.50 -7.24
N LEU A 8 -2.88 -1.23 -7.62
CA LEU A 8 -4.00 -0.29 -7.77
C LEU A 8 -5.00 -0.73 -8.84
N GLU A 9 -4.53 -1.43 -9.86
CA GLU A 9 -5.35 -1.92 -10.97
C GLU A 9 -6.19 -3.16 -10.58
N THR A 10 -5.68 -4.00 -9.67
CA THR A 10 -6.29 -5.30 -9.34
C THR A 10 -7.07 -5.31 -8.03
N ILE A 11 -6.81 -4.37 -7.12
CA ILE A 11 -7.34 -4.42 -5.75
C ILE A 11 -8.87 -4.35 -5.71
N ALA A 12 -9.48 -3.52 -6.57
CA ALA A 12 -10.94 -3.37 -6.62
C ALA A 12 -11.64 -4.68 -7.05
N ALA A 13 -11.16 -5.31 -8.12
CA ALA A 13 -11.72 -6.58 -8.59
C ALA A 13 -11.55 -7.70 -7.56
N LYS A 14 -10.40 -7.76 -6.88
CA LYS A 14 -10.16 -8.73 -5.79
C LYS A 14 -11.08 -8.47 -4.60
N ALA A 15 -11.28 -7.23 -4.19
CA ALA A 15 -12.19 -6.89 -3.09
C ALA A 15 -13.66 -7.22 -3.42
N ALA A 16 -14.08 -6.99 -4.68
CA ALA A 16 -15.44 -7.30 -5.14
C ALA A 16 -15.77 -8.81 -5.21
N SER A 17 -14.78 -9.69 -5.04
CA SER A 17 -14.99 -11.16 -5.07
C SER A 17 -15.72 -11.72 -3.84
N GLY A 18 -16.06 -10.89 -2.86
CA GLY A 18 -16.75 -11.29 -1.63
C GLY A 18 -15.81 -11.79 -0.53
N VAL A 19 -14.52 -11.47 -0.62
CA VAL A 19 -13.54 -11.78 0.43
C VAL A 19 -13.60 -10.76 1.56
N ASP A 20 -13.42 -11.23 2.79
CA ASP A 20 -13.43 -10.36 3.97
C ASP A 20 -12.15 -9.50 4.10
N TYR A 21 -11.03 -10.03 3.58
CA TYR A 21 -9.71 -9.40 3.70
C TYR A 21 -8.89 -9.55 2.42
N VAL A 22 -8.05 -8.55 2.14
CA VAL A 22 -7.03 -8.57 1.09
C VAL A 22 -5.66 -8.33 1.74
N SER A 23 -4.73 -9.28 1.58
CA SER A 23 -3.38 -9.18 2.10
C SER A 23 -2.40 -8.64 1.04
N VAL A 24 -1.56 -7.66 1.42
CA VAL A 24 -0.66 -6.94 0.49
C VAL A 24 0.76 -6.83 1.04
N GLY A 25 1.63 -7.77 0.64
CA GLY A 25 3.02 -7.80 1.12
C GLY A 25 3.87 -6.59 0.69
N ARG A 26 3.57 -5.97 -0.47
CA ARG A 26 4.34 -4.81 -0.96
C ARG A 26 4.32 -3.62 0.02
N LEU A 27 3.27 -3.49 0.83
CA LEU A 27 3.14 -2.40 1.81
C LEU A 27 4.24 -2.41 2.87
N THR A 28 4.82 -3.57 3.18
CA THR A 28 5.85 -3.69 4.22
C THR A 28 7.24 -3.91 3.66
N GLN A 29 7.39 -4.76 2.63
CA GLN A 29 8.71 -5.17 2.14
C GLN A 29 9.22 -4.39 0.93
N SER A 30 8.40 -3.56 0.29
CA SER A 30 8.77 -2.85 -0.94
C SER A 30 7.93 -1.58 -1.19
N ALA A 31 7.50 -0.92 -0.12
CA ALA A 31 6.84 0.38 -0.22
C ALA A 31 7.92 1.45 -0.48
N PRO A 32 7.70 2.39 -1.41
CA PRO A 32 8.61 3.52 -1.59
C PRO A 32 8.64 4.38 -0.32
N ALA A 33 9.80 4.91 0.02
CA ALA A 33 9.94 5.83 1.14
C ALA A 33 9.16 7.13 0.85
N ALA A 34 8.53 7.69 1.89
CA ALA A 34 8.01 9.04 1.82
C ALA A 34 9.18 10.03 1.87
N ASP A 35 9.15 11.03 0.99
CA ASP A 35 10.13 12.11 0.98
C ASP A 35 9.74 13.16 2.02
N ILE A 36 10.51 13.27 3.11
CA ILE A 36 10.21 14.12 4.27
C ILE A 36 11.47 14.93 4.63
N GLY A 37 11.35 16.26 4.65
CA GLY A 37 12.40 17.20 5.05
C GLY A 37 11.97 18.11 6.19
N LEU A 38 12.94 18.59 6.98
CA LEU A 38 12.75 19.60 8.02
C LEU A 38 13.36 20.92 7.57
N ASP A 39 12.51 21.89 7.24
CA ASP A 39 12.93 23.26 6.98
C ASP A 39 12.94 24.05 8.30
N PHE A 40 14.13 24.27 8.84
CA PHE A 40 14.31 25.00 10.09
C PHE A 40 15.02 26.33 9.86
N LYS A 41 14.46 27.42 10.39
CA LYS A 41 15.10 28.73 10.45
C LYS A 41 15.46 29.07 11.90
N PRO A 42 16.75 29.19 12.25
CA PRO A 42 17.16 29.62 13.58
C PRO A 42 16.68 31.05 13.88
N VAL A 43 16.41 31.32 15.15
CA VAL A 43 16.17 32.67 15.69
C VAL A 43 17.47 33.40 15.96
#